data_AF-W6L0W6-F1
#
_entry.id   AF-W6L0W6-F1
#
_cell.length_a   1.000
_cell.length_b   1.000
_cell.length_c   1.000
_cell.angle_alpha   90.00
_cell.angle_beta   90.00
_cell.angle_gamma   90.00
#
_symmetry.space_group_name_H-M   'P 1'
#
loop_
_entity.id
_entity.type
_entity.pdbx_description
1 polymer ?
#
loop_
_entity_poly.entity_id
_entity_poly.type
_entity_poly.pdbx_seq_one_letter_code
_entity_poly.pdbx_strand_id
1 'polypeptide(L)'
;MKALKEGIFSSPNALAEALRRELEEFGAQRVRLVHPHCYRDWGTYLDMVETVGACIEAVPNRLLANRSANLFIEPSGEIHLQSIVEPLLAPAFTVLGSCFPGTTEVNVDAVASAAIRVATAAFRKRIYGYLSVDFVLFEKEAISGTDCSGDSLFSSLWAVDVDIGLTNNAAAHQVALMLSTRSSPLTTLPPIKDSDSHLEHKNIGLHYIYSGLIYNPFISSIRHEAFFSLCHSKGVSFDREDQTGIVFHLVDVLLRGCVGVISLAKNMNRALKKMTVFQNLLNMELPKQGEHSADSNVIYFLSIHQQLSRIKNE
;
A
#
# COMPACT_ATOMS: atom_id res chain seq x y z
N MET A 1 -22.52 24.85 1.72
CA MET A 1 -22.98 23.81 0.75
C MET A 1 -24.28 24.11 -0.01
N LYS A 2 -25.27 24.88 0.48
CA LYS A 2 -26.54 25.06 -0.26
C LYS A 2 -26.35 25.73 -1.64
N ALA A 3 -25.55 26.80 -1.72
CA ALA A 3 -25.21 27.47 -2.99
C ALA A 3 -24.33 26.63 -3.94
N LEU A 4 -23.37 25.85 -3.40
CA LEU A 4 -22.53 24.92 -4.20
C LEU A 4 -23.31 23.68 -4.69
N LYS A 5 -24.26 23.18 -3.88
CA LYS A 5 -25.15 22.05 -4.24
C LYS A 5 -26.25 22.45 -5.21
N GLU A 6 -26.68 23.72 -5.19
CA GLU A 6 -27.72 24.24 -6.09
C GLU A 6 -27.17 24.62 -7.47
N GLY A 7 -25.85 24.60 -7.68
CA GLY A 7 -25.22 24.75 -9.01
C GLY A 7 -25.47 26.11 -9.69
N ILE A 8 -25.92 27.12 -8.94
CA ILE A 8 -26.28 28.43 -9.47
C ILE A 8 -25.05 29.33 -9.49
N PHE A 9 -24.10 29.07 -10.39
CA PHE A 9 -22.99 29.98 -10.64
C PHE A 9 -23.07 30.51 -12.06
N SER A 10 -23.33 31.80 -12.18
CA SER A 10 -23.52 32.50 -13.46
C SER A 10 -22.21 32.73 -14.23
N SER A 11 -21.04 32.50 -13.60
CA SER A 11 -19.73 32.58 -14.25
C SER A 11 -18.65 31.74 -13.52
N PRO A 12 -17.58 31.31 -14.22
CA PRO A 12 -16.46 30.58 -13.62
C PRO A 12 -15.76 31.35 -12.48
N ASN A 13 -15.69 32.68 -12.60
CA ASN A 13 -15.09 33.54 -11.58
C ASN A 13 -15.93 33.58 -10.29
N ALA A 14 -17.26 33.52 -10.39
CA ALA A 14 -18.13 33.48 -9.23
C ALA A 14 -17.99 32.16 -8.46
N LEU A 15 -17.79 31.04 -9.16
CA LEU A 15 -17.50 29.74 -8.55
C LEU A 15 -16.13 29.74 -7.85
N ALA A 16 -15.10 30.28 -8.51
CA ALA A 16 -13.76 30.37 -7.95
C ALA A 16 -13.74 31.20 -6.65
N GLU A 17 -14.42 32.35 -6.63
CA GLU A 17 -14.50 33.19 -5.43
C GLU A 17 -15.31 32.52 -4.31
N ALA A 18 -16.39 31.82 -4.65
CA ALA A 18 -17.17 31.05 -3.68
C ALA A 18 -16.37 29.89 -3.08
N LEU A 19 -15.59 29.17 -3.90
CA LEU A 19 -14.70 28.10 -3.44
C LEU A 19 -13.58 28.65 -2.56
N ARG A 20 -12.95 29.75 -2.98
CA ARG A 20 -11.92 30.43 -2.20
C ARG A 20 -12.46 30.82 -0.83
N ARG A 21 -13.61 31.48 -0.77
CA ARG A 21 -14.25 31.87 0.50
C ARG A 21 -14.58 30.66 1.37
N GLU A 22 -15.10 29.58 0.79
CA GLU A 22 -15.41 28.36 1.53
C GLU A 22 -14.14 27.70 2.10
N LEU A 23 -13.03 27.69 1.36
CA LEU A 23 -11.74 27.16 1.81
C LEU A 23 -11.11 28.04 2.90
N GLU A 24 -11.21 29.36 2.78
CA GLU A 24 -10.73 30.31 3.79
C GLU A 24 -11.53 30.22 5.09
N GLU A 25 -12.86 30.10 5.00
CA GLU A 25 -13.76 30.10 6.17
C GLU A 25 -13.87 28.71 6.84
N PHE A 26 -13.88 27.64 6.06
CA PHE A 26 -14.16 26.28 6.56
C PHE A 26 -13.06 25.25 6.27
N GLY A 27 -12.01 25.57 5.52
CA GLY A 27 -10.95 24.63 5.14
C GLY A 27 -10.33 23.95 6.36
N ALA A 28 -9.88 24.74 7.33
CA ALA A 28 -9.28 24.24 8.57
C ALA A 28 -10.22 23.34 9.40
N GLN A 29 -11.54 23.53 9.29
CA GLN A 29 -12.53 22.75 10.05
C GLN A 29 -12.89 21.42 9.36
N ARG A 30 -12.67 21.34 8.05
CA ARG A 30 -13.10 20.20 7.22
C ARG A 30 -11.94 19.34 6.76
N VAL A 31 -10.73 19.86 6.78
CA VAL A 31 -9.52 19.11 6.43
C VAL A 31 -8.93 18.46 7.66
N ARG A 32 -8.58 17.18 7.52
CA ARG A 32 -7.75 16.47 8.48
C ARG A 32 -6.34 16.37 7.91
N LEU A 33 -5.37 17.01 8.56
CA LEU A 33 -3.96 16.87 8.22
C LEU A 33 -3.47 15.47 8.60
N VAL A 34 -2.88 14.75 7.64
CA VAL A 34 -2.43 13.36 7.83
C VAL A 34 -1.05 13.27 8.50
N HIS A 35 -0.19 14.28 8.29
CA HIS A 35 1.15 14.36 8.89
C HIS A 35 1.33 15.63 9.73
N PRO A 36 0.79 15.66 10.98
CA PRO A 36 0.87 16.83 11.85
C PRO A 36 2.29 17.26 12.21
N HIS A 37 3.24 16.31 12.16
CA HIS A 37 4.66 16.58 12.39
C HIS A 37 5.32 17.35 11.25
N CYS A 38 4.82 17.20 10.02
CA CYS A 38 5.27 17.93 8.85
C CYS A 38 4.52 19.27 8.74
N TYR A 39 3.22 19.25 9.01
CA TYR A 39 2.34 20.42 8.91
C TYR A 39 1.53 20.55 10.19
N ARG A 40 1.97 21.46 11.06
CA ARG A 40 1.39 21.62 12.40
C ARG A 40 -0.05 22.11 12.36
N ASP A 41 -0.36 22.99 11.42
CA ASP A 41 -1.66 23.62 11.25
C ASP A 41 -1.97 23.89 9.78
N TRP A 42 -3.22 24.30 9.52
CA TRP A 42 -3.73 24.58 8.19
C TRP A 42 -2.96 25.70 7.47
N GLY A 43 -2.50 26.72 8.19
CA GLY A 43 -1.70 27.81 7.62
C GLY A 43 -0.37 27.30 7.08
N THR A 44 0.37 26.57 7.91
CA THR A 44 1.66 25.95 7.51
C THR A 44 1.48 24.99 6.34
N TYR A 45 0.36 24.25 6.29
CA TYR A 45 0.03 23.40 5.15
C TYR A 45 -0.21 24.21 3.88
N LEU A 46 -0.97 25.31 3.95
CA LEU A 46 -1.23 26.18 2.80
C LEU A 46 0.02 26.87 2.27
N ASP A 47 0.94 27.31 3.14
CA ASP A 47 2.24 27.86 2.72
C ASP A 47 3.02 26.86 1.86
N MET A 48 2.93 25.56 2.21
CA MET A 48 3.53 24.50 1.41
C MET A 48 2.78 24.31 0.08
N VAL A 49 1.45 24.30 0.10
CA VAL A 49 0.64 24.23 -1.13
C VAL A 49 0.97 25.38 -2.08
N GLU A 50 1.21 26.59 -1.58
CA GLU A 50 1.64 27.72 -2.41
C GLU A 50 3.04 27.50 -3.02
N THR A 51 3.94 26.90 -2.24
CA THR A 51 5.34 26.69 -2.65
C THR A 51 5.51 25.56 -3.67
N VAL A 52 4.83 24.42 -3.49
CA VAL A 52 5.01 23.22 -4.35
C VAL A 52 3.78 22.81 -5.14
N GLY A 53 2.63 23.44 -4.90
CA GLY A 53 1.34 23.04 -5.44
C GLY A 53 0.66 21.94 -4.62
N ALA A 54 -0.55 21.58 -5.03
CA ALA A 54 -1.29 20.44 -4.48
C ALA A 54 -2.11 19.75 -5.58
N CYS A 55 -2.34 18.46 -5.40
CA CYS A 55 -3.30 17.70 -6.20
C CYS A 55 -4.63 17.62 -5.44
N ILE A 56 -5.75 17.84 -6.14
CA ILE A 56 -7.10 17.60 -5.61
C ILE A 56 -7.73 16.51 -6.45
N GLU A 57 -8.05 15.39 -5.80
CA GLU A 57 -8.56 14.20 -6.48
C GLU A 57 -9.96 13.85 -6.01
N ALA A 58 -10.73 13.26 -6.92
CA ALA A 58 -12.02 12.70 -6.57
C ALA A 58 -11.81 11.37 -5.85
N VAL A 59 -12.55 11.15 -4.76
CA VAL A 59 -12.60 9.84 -4.09
C VAL A 59 -13.82 9.09 -4.61
N PRO A 60 -13.67 7.90 -5.20
CA PRO A 60 -14.81 7.14 -5.71
C PRO A 60 -15.66 6.61 -4.54
N ASN A 61 -16.98 6.52 -4.75
CA ASN A 61 -17.93 6.14 -3.70
C ASN A 61 -17.71 4.72 -3.16
N ARG A 62 -17.31 3.78 -4.02
CA ARG A 62 -17.13 2.36 -3.67
C ARG A 62 -15.80 1.81 -4.17
N LEU A 63 -14.79 1.93 -3.30
CA LEU A 63 -13.47 1.32 -3.47
C LEU A 63 -13.58 -0.21 -3.36
N LEU A 64 -13.00 -0.92 -4.33
CA LEU A 64 -12.91 -2.37 -4.35
C LEU A 64 -11.54 -2.85 -3.87
N ALA A 65 -10.47 -2.24 -4.37
CA ALA A 65 -9.11 -2.66 -4.06
C ALA A 65 -8.09 -1.57 -4.38
N ASN A 66 -6.95 -1.61 -3.70
CA ASN A 66 -5.79 -0.78 -4.02
C ASN A 66 -4.68 -1.66 -4.58
N ARG A 67 -3.96 -1.22 -5.60
CA ARG A 67 -2.87 -1.97 -6.23
C ARG A 67 -1.67 -1.07 -6.40
N SER A 68 -0.48 -1.56 -6.06
CA SER A 68 0.77 -0.87 -6.35
C SER A 68 1.59 -1.75 -7.29
N ALA A 69 1.82 -1.25 -8.50
CA ALA A 69 2.63 -1.91 -9.51
C ALA A 69 4.07 -1.41 -9.41
N ASN A 70 5.00 -2.29 -9.06
CA ASN A 70 6.42 -1.98 -8.92
C ASN A 70 7.13 -2.34 -10.23
N LEU A 71 7.86 -1.39 -10.80
CA LEU A 71 8.56 -1.51 -12.08
C LEU A 71 10.02 -1.08 -11.95
N PHE A 72 10.83 -1.50 -12.93
CA PHE A 72 12.19 -1.04 -13.13
C PHE A 72 12.38 -0.68 -14.61
N ILE A 73 12.85 0.54 -14.87
CA ILE A 73 13.12 1.06 -16.20
C ILE A 73 14.63 1.08 -16.42
N GLU A 74 15.12 0.30 -17.36
CA GLU A 74 16.52 0.32 -17.74
C GLU A 74 16.86 1.54 -18.61
N PRO A 75 18.13 2.00 -18.59
CA PRO A 75 18.62 3.00 -19.54
C PRO A 75 18.47 2.58 -21.01
N SER A 76 18.39 1.27 -21.28
CA SER A 76 18.15 0.69 -22.62
C SER A 76 16.74 0.98 -23.16
N GLY A 77 15.78 1.35 -22.30
CA GLY A 77 14.36 1.44 -22.61
C GLY A 77 13.56 0.19 -22.31
N GLU A 78 14.23 -0.84 -21.80
CA GLU A 78 13.62 -2.05 -21.29
C GLU A 78 12.84 -1.77 -19.99
N ILE A 79 11.59 -2.24 -19.91
CA ILE A 79 10.72 -2.05 -18.74
C ILE A 79 10.40 -3.42 -18.14
N HIS A 80 10.69 -3.56 -16.85
CA HIS A 80 10.41 -4.76 -16.08
C HIS A 80 9.32 -4.46 -15.07
N LEU A 81 8.15 -5.07 -15.22
CA LEU A 81 7.18 -5.16 -14.14
C LEU A 81 7.73 -6.16 -13.11
N GLN A 82 7.98 -5.75 -11.87
CA GLN A 82 8.55 -6.60 -10.83
C GLN A 82 7.46 -7.30 -10.01
N SER A 83 6.40 -6.57 -9.67
CA SER A 83 5.30 -7.11 -8.86
C SER A 83 4.08 -6.20 -8.90
N ILE A 84 2.90 -6.77 -8.70
CA ILE A 84 1.69 -6.02 -8.37
C ILE A 84 1.23 -6.48 -6.99
N VAL A 85 1.36 -5.60 -5.99
CA VAL A 85 1.03 -5.88 -4.60
C VAL A 85 -0.26 -5.16 -4.20
N GLU A 86 -0.90 -5.62 -3.14
CA GLU A 86 -2.02 -4.92 -2.51
C GLU A 86 -1.53 -4.18 -1.26
N PRO A 87 -1.50 -2.83 -1.26
CA PRO A 87 -1.17 -2.05 -0.08
C PRO A 87 -2.19 -2.24 1.03
N LEU A 88 -1.70 -2.39 2.26
CA LEU A 88 -2.50 -2.48 3.47
C LEU A 88 -2.62 -1.08 4.06
N LEU A 89 -3.82 -0.50 4.04
CA LEU A 89 -4.05 0.90 4.39
C LEU A 89 -4.60 1.06 5.81
N ALA A 90 -3.99 1.95 6.58
CA ALA A 90 -4.56 2.54 7.78
C ALA A 90 -5.67 3.58 7.42
N PRO A 91 -6.45 4.04 8.42
CA PRO A 91 -7.31 5.21 8.26
C PRO A 91 -6.56 6.39 7.62
N ALA A 92 -7.28 7.19 6.81
CA ALA A 92 -6.71 8.29 6.02
C ALA A 92 -5.71 7.85 4.95
N PHE A 93 -5.86 6.63 4.41
CA PHE A 93 -5.08 6.09 3.28
C PHE A 93 -3.58 5.97 3.54
N THR A 94 -3.13 5.97 4.80
CA THR A 94 -1.71 5.74 5.12
C THR A 94 -1.31 4.29 4.82
N VAL A 95 -0.35 4.09 3.93
CA VAL A 95 0.20 2.76 3.64
C VAL A 95 0.98 2.25 4.84
N LEU A 96 0.53 1.13 5.41
CA LEU A 96 1.25 0.44 6.49
C LEU A 96 2.17 -0.65 5.95
N GLY A 97 1.79 -1.31 4.87
CA GLY A 97 2.53 -2.43 4.32
C GLY A 97 1.84 -2.95 3.07
N SER A 98 2.03 -4.24 2.76
CA SER A 98 1.43 -4.84 1.57
C SER A 98 1.25 -6.35 1.72
N CYS A 99 0.40 -6.93 0.88
CA CYS A 99 0.32 -8.38 0.72
C CYS A 99 0.45 -8.78 -0.75
N PHE A 100 0.89 -10.02 -0.96
CA PHE A 100 1.02 -10.62 -2.27
C PHE A 100 0.70 -12.12 -2.20
N PRO A 101 -0.06 -12.68 -3.16
CA PRO A 101 -0.88 -11.96 -4.14
C PRO A 101 -1.94 -11.09 -3.44
N GLY A 102 -2.54 -10.16 -4.17
CA GLY A 102 -3.65 -9.34 -3.65
C GLY A 102 -4.81 -10.22 -3.19
N THR A 103 -5.53 -9.74 -2.19
CA THR A 103 -6.65 -10.46 -1.57
C THR A 103 -7.91 -10.42 -2.41
N THR A 104 -8.17 -9.30 -3.06
CA THR A 104 -9.32 -9.13 -3.96
C THR A 104 -8.97 -9.62 -5.37
N GLU A 105 -9.83 -10.45 -5.95
CA GLU A 105 -9.68 -10.84 -7.36
C GLU A 105 -9.93 -9.62 -8.25
N VAL A 106 -8.93 -9.28 -9.08
CA VAL A 106 -8.98 -8.14 -9.98
C VAL A 106 -8.32 -8.50 -11.30
N ASN A 107 -8.65 -7.75 -12.36
CA ASN A 107 -7.95 -7.86 -13.63
C ASN A 107 -6.52 -7.30 -13.50
N VAL A 108 -5.57 -8.17 -13.15
CA VAL A 108 -4.15 -7.83 -12.96
C VAL A 108 -3.52 -7.36 -14.27
N ASP A 109 -3.96 -7.89 -15.41
CA ASP A 109 -3.43 -7.51 -16.73
C ASP A 109 -3.75 -6.05 -17.08
N ALA A 110 -4.94 -5.58 -16.69
CA ALA A 110 -5.31 -4.17 -16.85
C ALA A 110 -4.41 -3.25 -16.03
N VAL A 111 -4.09 -3.62 -14.78
CA VAL A 111 -3.16 -2.89 -13.91
C VAL A 111 -1.75 -2.90 -14.49
N ALA A 112 -1.28 -4.07 -14.93
CA ALA A 112 0.03 -4.23 -15.56
C ALA A 112 0.17 -3.35 -16.81
N SER A 113 -0.81 -3.41 -17.72
CA SER A 113 -0.82 -2.62 -18.96
C SER A 113 -0.83 -1.12 -18.68
N ALA A 114 -1.64 -0.66 -17.72
CA ALA A 114 -1.66 0.74 -17.31
C ALA A 114 -0.31 1.19 -16.72
N ALA A 115 0.29 0.37 -15.85
CA ALA A 115 1.58 0.65 -15.24
C ALA A 115 2.72 0.74 -16.27
N ILE A 116 2.74 -0.17 -17.26
CA ILE A 116 3.72 -0.16 -18.35
C ILE A 116 3.57 1.11 -19.20
N ARG A 117 2.35 1.59 -19.44
CA ARG A 117 2.13 2.87 -20.16
C ARG A 117 2.70 4.06 -19.40
N VAL A 118 2.54 4.09 -18.07
CA VAL A 118 3.14 5.12 -17.21
C VAL A 118 4.67 5.04 -17.26
N ALA A 119 5.25 3.85 -17.12
CA ALA A 119 6.69 3.64 -17.23
C ALA A 119 7.25 4.01 -18.61
N THR A 120 6.52 3.73 -19.69
CA THR A 120 6.89 4.13 -21.06
C THR A 120 6.90 5.66 -21.19
N ALA A 121 5.92 6.35 -20.60
CA ALA A 121 5.89 7.80 -20.56
C ALA A 121 7.06 8.37 -19.73
N ALA A 122 7.40 7.74 -18.60
CA ALA A 122 8.54 8.12 -17.77
C ALA A 122 9.88 7.95 -18.53
N PHE A 123 10.07 6.84 -19.24
CA PHE A 123 11.25 6.61 -20.07
C PHE A 123 11.41 7.67 -21.17
N ARG A 124 10.31 8.04 -21.85
CA ARG A 124 10.32 9.14 -22.86
C ARG A 124 10.76 10.47 -22.26
N LYS A 125 10.55 10.67 -20.96
CA LYS A 125 11.01 11.82 -20.17
C LYS A 125 12.41 11.63 -19.56
N ARG A 126 13.14 10.57 -19.95
CA ARG A 126 14.50 10.24 -19.46
C ARG A 126 14.55 9.91 -17.96
N ILE A 127 13.47 9.37 -17.41
CA ILE A 127 13.40 8.85 -16.05
C ILE A 127 13.72 7.34 -16.09
N TYR A 128 14.71 6.91 -15.32
CA TYR A 128 15.19 5.53 -15.25
C TYR A 128 15.25 5.05 -13.80
N GLY A 129 15.34 3.74 -13.61
CA GLY A 129 15.42 3.11 -12.29
C GLY A 129 14.07 2.60 -11.82
N TYR A 130 13.93 2.48 -10.49
CA TYR A 130 12.72 1.97 -9.86
C TYR A 130 11.56 2.98 -9.94
N LEU A 131 10.37 2.47 -10.18
CA LEU A 131 9.13 3.23 -10.28
C LEU A 131 8.01 2.39 -9.65
N SER A 132 7.19 2.97 -8.78
CA SER A 132 5.93 2.36 -8.35
C SER A 132 4.76 3.20 -8.84
N VAL A 133 3.70 2.55 -9.32
CA VAL A 133 2.46 3.22 -9.74
C VAL A 133 1.32 2.69 -8.91
N ASP A 134 0.63 3.60 -8.22
CA ASP A 134 -0.46 3.27 -7.34
C ASP A 134 -1.80 3.44 -8.05
N PHE A 135 -2.65 2.45 -7.85
CA PHE A 135 -3.93 2.32 -8.50
C PHE A 135 -5.05 2.05 -7.50
N VAL A 136 -6.20 2.59 -7.84
CA VAL A 136 -7.46 2.37 -7.14
C VAL A 136 -8.43 1.71 -8.11
N LEU A 137 -9.01 0.60 -7.66
CA LEU A 137 -10.12 -0.07 -8.33
C LEU A 137 -11.42 0.25 -7.60
N PHE A 138 -12.45 0.57 -8.36
CA PHE A 138 -13.76 0.93 -7.81
C PHE A 138 -14.88 0.43 -8.72
N GLU A 139 -16.06 0.24 -8.14
CA GLU A 139 -17.24 -0.17 -8.89
C GLU A 139 -17.75 1.01 -9.72
N LYS A 140 -17.93 0.80 -11.03
CA LYS A 140 -18.63 1.76 -11.88
C LYS A 140 -20.13 1.54 -11.73
N GLU A 141 -20.85 2.56 -11.28
CA GLU A 141 -22.31 2.54 -11.33
C GLU A 141 -22.74 2.32 -12.79
N ALA A 142 -23.50 1.24 -13.03
CA ALA A 142 -24.05 0.98 -14.34
C ALA A 142 -24.97 2.15 -14.71
N ILE A 143 -24.64 2.84 -15.80
CA ILE A 143 -25.54 3.84 -16.37
C ILE A 143 -26.79 3.07 -16.78
N SER A 144 -27.89 3.31 -16.07
CA SER A 144 -29.19 2.69 -16.31
C SER A 144 -29.61 2.94 -17.76
N GLY A 145 -29.57 1.89 -18.59
CA GLY A 145 -30.03 1.96 -19.98
C GLY A 145 -29.37 1.03 -21.00
N THR A 146 -28.41 0.18 -20.62
CA THR A 146 -27.90 -0.85 -21.55
C THR A 146 -28.01 -2.24 -20.92
N ASP A 147 -29.02 -2.97 -21.38
CA ASP A 147 -29.26 -4.38 -21.08
C ASP A 147 -28.11 -5.22 -21.65
N CYS A 148 -27.14 -5.55 -20.81
CA CYS A 148 -26.17 -6.60 -21.10
C CYS A 148 -26.20 -7.60 -19.94
N SER A 149 -26.92 -8.70 -20.19
CA SER A 149 -26.90 -9.92 -19.42
C SER A 149 -25.47 -10.48 -19.31
N GLY A 150 -24.99 -10.73 -18.09
CA GLY A 150 -23.85 -11.59 -17.81
C GLY A 150 -22.69 -10.91 -17.07
N ASP A 151 -22.76 -10.95 -15.75
CA ASP A 151 -21.65 -11.31 -14.86
C ASP A 151 -20.27 -10.67 -15.15
N SER A 152 -20.16 -9.36 -14.89
CA SER A 152 -18.90 -8.67 -14.55
C SER A 152 -19.24 -7.28 -14.06
N LEU A 153 -19.13 -7.04 -12.74
CA LEU A 153 -19.06 -5.68 -12.20
C LEU A 153 -17.97 -4.94 -12.99
N PHE A 154 -18.32 -3.93 -13.78
CA PHE A 154 -17.34 -3.16 -14.55
C PHE A 154 -16.47 -2.36 -13.56
N SER A 155 -15.41 -2.98 -13.04
CA SER A 155 -14.45 -2.31 -12.18
C SER A 155 -13.69 -1.27 -13.01
N SER A 156 -13.74 -0.02 -12.59
CA SER A 156 -12.92 1.04 -13.17
C SER A 156 -11.59 1.13 -12.42
N LEU A 157 -10.54 1.53 -13.14
CA LEU A 157 -9.17 1.64 -12.65
C LEU A 157 -8.71 3.08 -12.78
N TRP A 158 -8.28 3.70 -11.67
CA TRP A 158 -7.62 5.00 -11.65
C TRP A 158 -6.18 4.86 -11.17
N ALA A 159 -5.24 5.53 -11.84
CA ALA A 159 -3.91 5.76 -11.30
C ALA A 159 -3.97 7.00 -10.41
N VAL A 160 -3.47 6.88 -9.18
CA VAL A 160 -3.57 7.93 -8.15
C VAL A 160 -2.22 8.52 -7.80
N ASP A 161 -1.14 7.72 -7.84
CA ASP A 161 0.19 8.22 -7.50
C ASP A 161 1.30 7.49 -8.27
N VAL A 162 2.45 8.13 -8.37
CA VAL A 162 3.67 7.59 -8.98
C VAL A 162 4.86 7.91 -8.10
N ASP A 163 5.44 6.89 -7.47
CA ASP A 163 6.67 7.00 -6.72
C ASP A 163 7.88 6.71 -7.61
N ILE A 164 8.83 7.66 -7.65
CA ILE A 164 10.11 7.46 -8.31
C ILE A 164 11.13 7.02 -7.26
N GLY A 165 11.72 5.85 -7.45
CA GLY A 165 12.67 5.23 -6.53
C GLY A 165 12.20 3.85 -6.04
N LEU A 166 13.07 3.20 -5.26
CA LEU A 166 12.76 1.88 -4.69
C LEU A 166 11.90 2.07 -3.43
N THR A 167 10.60 1.80 -3.55
CA THR A 167 9.67 1.87 -2.42
C THR A 167 9.87 0.71 -1.44
N ASN A 168 9.40 0.87 -0.20
CA ASN A 168 9.46 -0.19 0.82
C ASN A 168 8.68 -1.44 0.39
N ASN A 169 7.55 -1.27 -0.31
CA ASN A 169 6.75 -2.38 -0.83
C ASN A 169 7.49 -3.14 -1.94
N ALA A 170 8.13 -2.42 -2.87
CA ALA A 170 8.97 -3.03 -3.90
C ALA A 170 10.16 -3.79 -3.28
N ALA A 171 10.84 -3.19 -2.32
CA ALA A 171 11.95 -3.83 -1.61
C ALA A 171 11.51 -5.08 -0.84
N ALA A 172 10.38 -5.01 -0.12
CA ALA A 172 9.82 -6.15 0.61
C ALA A 172 9.47 -7.32 -0.33
N HIS A 173 8.95 -7.01 -1.52
CA HIS A 173 8.68 -8.03 -2.54
C HIS A 173 9.96 -8.74 -2.99
N GLN A 174 11.04 -7.99 -3.28
CA GLN A 174 12.33 -8.57 -3.67
C GLN A 174 12.93 -9.44 -2.56
N VAL A 175 12.82 -9.03 -1.30
CA VAL A 175 13.23 -9.84 -0.15
C VAL A 175 12.41 -11.12 -0.07
N ALA A 176 11.08 -11.04 -0.26
CA ALA A 176 10.22 -12.21 -0.21
C ALA A 176 10.53 -13.22 -1.34
N LEU A 177 10.84 -12.73 -2.54
CA LEU A 177 11.32 -13.56 -3.66
C LEU A 177 12.64 -14.25 -3.33
N MET A 178 13.62 -13.52 -2.81
CA MET A 178 14.94 -14.05 -2.43
C MET A 178 14.84 -15.19 -1.42
N LEU A 179 13.92 -15.07 -0.45
CA LEU A 179 13.69 -16.07 0.59
C LEU A 179 12.92 -17.29 0.08
N SER A 180 12.11 -17.12 -0.95
CA SER A 180 11.45 -18.21 -1.66
C SER A 180 12.35 -18.66 -2.81
N THR A 181 13.33 -19.53 -2.53
CA THR A 181 14.31 -20.07 -3.52
C THR A 181 13.68 -20.86 -4.68
N ARG A 182 12.35 -20.82 -4.83
CA ARG A 182 11.60 -21.21 -6.02
C ARG A 182 11.71 -20.21 -7.16
N SER A 183 12.28 -19.02 -6.93
CA SER A 183 12.63 -18.06 -7.96
C SER A 183 14.14 -18.04 -8.17
N SER A 184 14.57 -18.22 -9.43
CA SER A 184 15.98 -18.10 -9.85
C SER A 184 16.55 -16.74 -9.39
N PRO A 185 17.82 -16.70 -8.95
CA PRO A 185 18.42 -15.47 -8.43
C PRO A 185 18.37 -14.40 -9.52
N LEU A 186 17.75 -13.27 -9.21
CA LEU A 186 17.78 -12.07 -10.05
C LEU A 186 17.13 -12.23 -11.44
N THR A 187 16.02 -12.97 -11.53
CA THR A 187 15.18 -12.85 -12.73
C THR A 187 14.20 -11.71 -12.47
N THR A 188 14.56 -10.50 -12.90
CA THR A 188 13.54 -9.56 -13.37
C THR A 188 12.60 -10.35 -14.28
N LEU A 189 11.29 -10.16 -14.17
CA LEU A 189 10.39 -10.70 -15.19
C LEU A 189 10.98 -10.31 -16.55
N PRO A 190 11.06 -11.26 -17.51
CA PRO A 190 11.69 -10.99 -18.79
C PRO A 190 11.06 -9.73 -19.38
N PRO A 191 11.85 -8.90 -20.06
CA PRO A 191 11.29 -7.72 -20.68
C PRO A 191 10.11 -8.06 -21.56
N ILE A 192 9.00 -7.39 -21.31
CA ILE A 192 7.82 -7.51 -22.15
C ILE A 192 8.17 -6.75 -23.43
N LYS A 193 8.76 -7.47 -24.39
CA LYS A 193 8.85 -7.01 -25.78
C LYS A 193 7.46 -7.15 -26.40
N ASP A 194 7.08 -6.13 -27.15
CA ASP A 194 5.75 -5.96 -27.74
C ASP A 194 5.14 -7.25 -28.31
N SER A 195 3.82 -7.36 -28.07
CA SER A 195 2.83 -8.32 -28.62
C SER A 195 2.91 -9.79 -28.19
N ASP A 196 1.81 -10.24 -27.56
CA ASP A 196 1.32 -11.62 -27.46
C ASP A 196 1.87 -12.60 -26.43
N SER A 197 2.75 -12.20 -25.51
CA SER A 197 2.94 -13.01 -24.29
C SER A 197 1.87 -12.65 -23.27
N HIS A 198 0.79 -13.45 -23.21
CA HIS A 198 0.03 -13.62 -21.98
C HIS A 198 1.03 -13.63 -20.82
N LEU A 199 0.88 -12.70 -19.87
CA LEU A 199 1.66 -12.70 -18.64
C LEU A 199 1.37 -14.04 -17.96
N GLU A 200 2.16 -15.06 -18.30
CA GLU A 200 2.26 -16.27 -17.50
C GLU A 200 2.84 -15.82 -16.17
N HIS A 201 1.97 -15.32 -15.29
CA HIS A 201 2.10 -15.43 -13.85
C HIS A 201 2.11 -16.93 -13.56
N LYS A 202 3.19 -17.61 -13.97
CA LYS A 202 3.48 -19.00 -13.68
C LYS A 202 3.76 -19.05 -12.19
N ASN A 203 2.66 -19.06 -11.45
CA ASN A 203 2.44 -19.49 -10.09
C ASN A 203 3.74 -19.59 -9.27
N ILE A 204 4.39 -18.44 -9.05
CA ILE A 204 5.32 -18.34 -7.93
C ILE A 204 4.38 -18.45 -6.74
N GLY A 205 4.33 -19.62 -6.10
CA GLY A 205 3.52 -19.88 -4.90
C GLY A 205 3.92 -19.03 -3.69
N LEU A 206 4.49 -17.86 -3.93
CA LEU A 206 4.88 -16.84 -2.98
C LEU A 206 3.61 -16.18 -2.45
N HIS A 207 3.35 -16.43 -1.17
CA HIS A 207 2.35 -15.69 -0.42
C HIS A 207 3.04 -15.02 0.74
N TYR A 208 2.91 -13.69 0.83
CA TYR A 208 3.44 -12.95 1.96
C TYR A 208 2.53 -11.81 2.40
N ILE A 209 2.71 -11.42 3.67
CA ILE A 209 2.18 -10.20 4.26
C ILE A 209 3.36 -9.44 4.84
N TYR A 210 3.52 -8.20 4.42
CA TYR A 210 4.51 -7.25 4.91
C TYR A 210 3.82 -6.23 5.81
N SER A 211 4.36 -6.01 7.01
CA SER A 211 3.80 -5.12 8.02
C SER A 211 4.22 -3.65 7.89
N GLY A 212 5.15 -3.32 7.00
CA GLY A 212 5.92 -2.08 7.09
C GLY A 212 6.76 -1.99 8.36
N LEU A 213 6.99 -0.76 8.80
CA LEU A 213 7.66 -0.45 10.05
C LEU A 213 6.64 -0.24 11.16
N ILE A 214 6.71 -1.10 12.17
CA ILE A 214 5.94 -1.02 13.39
C ILE A 214 6.79 -0.24 14.39
N TYR A 215 6.28 0.91 14.82
CA TYR A 215 6.90 1.81 15.78
C TYR A 215 6.14 1.79 17.10
N ASN A 216 6.88 1.57 18.18
CA ASN A 216 6.44 1.83 19.53
C ASN A 216 7.67 2.11 20.42
N PRO A 217 7.65 3.17 21.24
CA PRO A 217 8.81 3.55 22.06
C PRO A 217 9.27 2.46 23.03
N PHE A 218 8.40 1.51 23.42
CA PHE A 218 8.77 0.41 24.31
C PHE A 218 9.44 -0.76 23.60
N ILE A 219 9.45 -0.80 22.26
CA ILE A 219 10.12 -1.87 21.52
C ILE A 219 11.62 -1.88 21.81
N SER A 220 12.26 -0.72 22.00
CA SER A 220 13.68 -0.65 22.37
C SER A 220 13.99 -1.25 23.74
N SER A 221 12.99 -1.36 24.61
CA SER A 221 13.11 -1.93 25.96
C SER A 221 12.90 -3.45 25.99
N ILE A 222 12.47 -4.05 24.88
CA ILE A 222 12.25 -5.50 24.79
C ILE A 222 13.60 -6.21 24.82
N ARG A 223 13.71 -7.27 25.64
CA ARG A 223 14.87 -8.16 25.62
C ARG A 223 14.82 -9.05 24.38
N HIS A 224 15.45 -8.57 23.30
CA HIS A 224 15.44 -9.20 21.98
C HIS A 224 15.70 -10.72 21.99
N GLU A 225 16.69 -11.19 22.74
CA GLU A 225 17.01 -12.62 22.84
C GLU A 225 15.82 -13.43 23.37
N ALA A 226 15.19 -12.96 24.45
CA ALA A 226 14.03 -13.62 25.05
C ALA A 226 12.81 -13.57 24.10
N PHE A 227 12.58 -12.42 23.45
CA PHE A 227 11.48 -12.24 22.52
C PHE A 227 11.60 -13.12 21.28
N PHE A 228 12.78 -13.17 20.65
CA PHE A 228 13.01 -14.02 19.48
C PHE A 228 13.01 -15.50 19.86
N SER A 229 13.53 -15.87 21.04
CA SER A 229 13.40 -17.24 21.56
C SER A 229 11.93 -17.63 21.76
N LEU A 230 11.09 -16.71 22.26
CA LEU A 230 9.65 -16.92 22.38
C LEU A 230 9.00 -17.09 20.99
N CYS A 231 9.32 -16.23 20.02
CA CYS A 231 8.85 -16.35 18.64
C CYS A 231 9.25 -17.68 18.00
N HIS A 232 10.48 -18.16 18.26
CA HIS A 232 10.96 -19.46 17.82
C HIS A 232 10.15 -20.60 18.45
N SER A 233 9.96 -20.58 19.78
CA SER A 233 9.19 -21.60 20.52
C SER A 233 7.72 -21.68 20.08
N LYS A 234 7.17 -20.59 19.56
CA LYS A 234 5.79 -20.49 19.06
C LYS A 234 5.67 -20.85 17.57
N GLY A 235 6.75 -21.26 16.92
CA GLY A 235 6.76 -21.74 15.54
C GLY A 235 6.50 -20.65 14.49
N VAL A 236 6.75 -19.37 14.83
CA VAL A 236 6.58 -18.27 13.89
C VAL A 236 7.86 -17.86 13.19
N SER A 237 9.04 -18.22 13.72
CA SER A 237 10.32 -17.92 13.07
C SER A 237 10.42 -18.51 11.67
N PHE A 238 11.19 -17.86 10.80
CA PHE A 238 11.45 -18.34 9.44
C PHE A 238 12.18 -19.68 9.44
N ASP A 239 11.58 -20.66 8.78
CA ASP A 239 12.15 -21.96 8.50
C ASP A 239 12.71 -21.94 7.07
N ARG A 240 14.02 -22.17 6.95
CA ARG A 240 14.73 -22.20 5.68
C ARG A 240 14.35 -23.41 4.82
N GLU A 241 13.98 -24.53 5.44
CA GLU A 241 13.63 -25.76 4.72
C GLU A 241 12.23 -25.63 4.09
N ASP A 242 11.24 -25.18 4.87
CA ASP A 242 9.87 -24.98 4.37
C ASP A 242 9.69 -23.64 3.62
N GLN A 243 10.63 -22.70 3.78
CA GLN A 243 10.56 -21.33 3.26
C GLN A 243 9.33 -20.57 3.76
N THR A 244 8.92 -20.87 4.99
CA THR A 244 7.76 -20.24 5.63
C THR A 244 8.11 -19.76 7.02
N GLY A 245 7.41 -18.73 7.48
CA GLY A 245 7.69 -18.09 8.76
C GLY A 245 7.87 -16.59 8.62
N ILE A 246 8.21 -15.97 9.74
CA ILE A 246 8.39 -14.54 9.87
C ILE A 246 9.86 -14.20 9.75
N VAL A 247 10.15 -13.30 8.83
CA VAL A 247 11.43 -12.63 8.71
C VAL A 247 11.31 -11.27 9.37
N PHE A 248 12.21 -11.00 10.30
CA PHE A 248 12.25 -9.75 11.04
C PHE A 248 13.17 -8.76 10.34
N HIS A 249 12.69 -7.53 10.17
CA HIS A 249 13.43 -6.39 9.66
C HIS A 249 13.72 -5.43 10.82
N LEU A 250 14.95 -5.47 11.32
CA LEU A 250 15.39 -4.70 12.48
C LEU A 250 16.05 -3.38 12.03
N VAL A 251 15.28 -2.47 11.42
CA VAL A 251 15.83 -1.20 10.88
C VAL A 251 16.55 -0.40 11.95
N ASP A 252 15.86 -0.15 13.06
CA ASP A 252 16.36 0.68 14.15
C ASP A 252 15.58 0.38 15.42
N VAL A 253 15.73 -0.85 15.90
CA VAL A 253 15.01 -1.34 17.08
C VAL A 253 15.58 -0.72 18.34
N LEU A 254 16.90 -0.51 18.38
CA LEU A 254 17.61 -0.05 19.56
C LEU A 254 17.51 1.47 19.78
N LEU A 255 17.52 2.29 18.72
CA LEU A 255 17.49 3.74 18.86
C LEU A 255 16.10 4.33 18.62
N ARG A 256 15.27 3.67 17.81
CA ARG A 256 13.96 4.20 17.40
C ARG A 256 12.77 3.32 17.72
N GLY A 257 12.94 2.15 18.36
CA GLY A 257 11.82 1.28 18.71
C GLY A 257 11.00 0.83 17.50
N CYS A 258 11.66 0.62 16.36
CA CYS A 258 11.01 0.21 15.11
C CYS A 258 11.36 -1.22 14.72
N VAL A 259 10.34 -2.05 14.44
CA VAL A 259 10.50 -3.41 13.91
C VAL A 259 9.58 -3.60 12.71
N GLY A 260 10.06 -4.25 11.66
CA GLY A 260 9.21 -4.72 10.56
C GLY A 260 9.19 -6.24 10.49
N VAL A 261 8.14 -6.80 9.89
CA VAL A 261 8.06 -8.25 9.65
C VAL A 261 7.48 -8.55 8.27
N ILE A 262 8.02 -9.61 7.65
CA ILE A 262 7.46 -10.24 6.46
C ILE A 262 7.07 -11.66 6.85
N SER A 263 5.78 -11.98 6.79
CA SER A 263 5.26 -13.33 7.03
C SER A 263 5.12 -14.05 5.69
N LEU A 264 5.99 -15.04 5.44
CA LEU A 264 5.92 -15.90 4.26
C LEU A 264 5.20 -17.21 4.56
N ALA A 265 4.38 -17.67 3.62
CA ALA A 265 3.72 -18.97 3.73
C ALA A 265 3.34 -19.56 2.37
N LYS A 266 2.85 -20.81 2.39
CA LYS A 266 2.30 -21.50 1.21
C LYS A 266 0.95 -20.96 0.74
N ASN A 267 0.25 -20.20 1.59
CA ASN A 267 -1.01 -19.54 1.28
C ASN A 267 -1.22 -18.35 2.21
N MET A 268 -2.08 -17.41 1.81
CA MET A 268 -2.34 -16.17 2.54
C MET A 268 -2.88 -16.43 3.96
N ASN A 269 -3.74 -17.44 4.13
CA ASN A 269 -4.31 -17.81 5.42
C ASN A 269 -3.25 -18.22 6.45
N ARG A 270 -2.21 -18.95 6.03
CA ARG A 270 -1.09 -19.33 6.89
C ARG A 270 -0.19 -18.14 7.20
N ALA A 271 0.05 -17.26 6.23
CA ALA A 271 0.80 -16.03 6.44
C ALA A 271 0.10 -15.14 7.49
N LEU A 272 -1.22 -14.99 7.38
CA LEU A 272 -2.04 -14.23 8.32
C LEU A 272 -2.00 -14.84 9.72
N LYS A 273 -2.16 -16.16 9.84
CA LYS A 273 -2.07 -16.85 11.14
C LYS A 273 -0.74 -16.59 11.85
N LYS A 274 0.38 -16.70 11.13
CA LYS A 274 1.70 -16.41 11.71
C LYS A 274 1.82 -14.94 12.12
N MET A 275 1.33 -14.03 11.28
CA MET A 275 1.30 -12.59 11.58
C MET A 275 0.50 -12.29 12.86
N THR A 276 -0.67 -12.92 13.03
CA THR A 276 -1.49 -12.81 14.24
C THR A 276 -0.77 -13.34 15.48
N VAL A 277 -0.09 -14.48 15.37
CA VAL A 277 0.70 -15.00 16.50
C VAL A 277 1.78 -14.00 16.88
N PHE A 278 2.55 -13.49 15.92
CA PHE A 278 3.56 -12.45 16.19
C PHE A 278 2.97 -11.20 16.84
N GLN A 279 1.83 -10.72 16.34
CA GLN A 279 1.14 -9.57 16.93
C GLN A 279 0.78 -9.79 18.40
N ASN A 280 0.28 -10.98 18.73
CA ASN A 280 -0.04 -11.35 20.11
C ASN A 280 1.22 -11.42 20.99
N LEU A 281 2.33 -11.95 20.46
CA LEU A 281 3.61 -11.98 21.18
C LEU A 281 4.13 -10.56 21.43
N LEU A 282 4.09 -9.69 20.42
CA LEU A 282 4.52 -8.30 20.56
C LEU A 282 3.67 -7.57 21.60
N ASN A 283 2.34 -7.73 21.56
CA ASN A 283 1.44 -7.11 22.53
C ASN A 283 1.64 -7.59 23.98
N MET A 284 2.21 -8.78 24.22
CA MET A 284 2.55 -9.24 25.57
C MET A 284 3.80 -8.56 26.14
N GLU A 285 4.73 -8.15 25.27
CA GLU A 285 5.93 -7.42 25.67
C GLU A 285 5.68 -5.91 25.85
N LEU A 286 4.63 -5.38 25.22
CA LEU A 286 4.27 -3.97 25.30
C LEU A 286 3.39 -3.67 26.53
N PRO A 287 3.54 -2.48 27.16
CA PRO A 287 2.63 -2.04 28.21
C PRO A 287 1.17 -2.02 27.74
N LYS A 288 0.22 -2.23 28.67
CA LYS A 288 -1.22 -2.16 28.37
C LYS A 288 -1.55 -0.79 27.76
N GLN A 289 -2.23 -0.81 26.61
CA GLN A 289 -2.52 0.41 25.85
C GLN A 289 -3.45 1.33 26.65
N GLY A 290 -2.92 2.46 27.09
CA GLY A 290 -3.66 3.48 27.85
C GLY A 290 -2.97 4.85 27.87
N GLU A 291 -1.63 4.89 27.90
CA GLU A 291 -0.89 6.16 28.09
C GLU A 291 -0.07 6.62 26.86
N HIS A 292 0.23 5.74 25.89
CA HIS A 292 1.16 6.03 24.77
C HIS A 292 0.62 5.65 23.38
N SER A 293 -0.71 5.50 23.25
CA SER A 293 -1.36 5.15 21.98
C SER A 293 -1.20 6.22 20.89
N ALA A 294 -1.03 7.49 21.28
CA ALA A 294 -0.87 8.60 20.36
C ALA A 294 0.47 8.56 19.59
N ASP A 295 1.52 8.02 20.20
CA ASP A 295 2.88 8.00 19.66
C ASP A 295 3.27 6.64 19.06
N SER A 296 2.30 5.77 18.76
CA SER A 296 2.58 4.39 18.33
C SER A 296 1.69 3.99 17.16
N ASN A 297 2.30 3.48 16.07
CA ASN A 297 1.54 3.00 14.91
C ASN A 297 1.10 1.52 15.06
N VAL A 298 1.47 0.85 16.15
CA VAL A 298 1.07 -0.54 16.48
C VAL A 298 -0.45 -0.74 16.42
N ILE A 299 -1.24 0.29 16.74
CA ILE A 299 -2.71 0.20 16.69
C ILE A 299 -3.20 -0.04 15.27
N TYR A 300 -2.55 0.55 14.28
CA TYR A 300 -2.90 0.34 12.87
C TYR A 300 -2.54 -1.07 12.39
N PHE A 301 -1.52 -1.68 12.98
CA PHE A 301 -1.20 -3.08 12.73
C PHE A 301 -2.30 -4.04 13.21
N LEU A 302 -3.11 -3.67 14.22
CA LEU A 302 -4.34 -4.41 14.59
C LEU A 302 -5.44 -4.27 13.53
N SER A 303 -5.52 -3.11 12.88
CA SER A 303 -6.49 -2.87 11.81
C SER A 303 -6.21 -3.73 10.57
N ILE A 304 -4.93 -3.96 10.24
CA ILE A 304 -4.52 -4.88 9.17
C ILE A 304 -5.12 -6.28 9.37
N HIS A 305 -5.07 -6.80 10.60
CA HIS A 305 -5.67 -8.09 10.89
C HIS A 305 -7.18 -8.10 10.62
N GLN A 306 -7.90 -7.04 10.99
CA GLN A 306 -9.33 -6.92 10.74
C GLN A 306 -9.65 -6.83 9.24
N GLN A 307 -8.84 -6.12 8.47
CA GLN A 307 -8.99 -6.04 7.01
C GLN A 307 -8.79 -7.41 6.37
N LEU A 308 -7.67 -8.07 6.68
CA LEU A 308 -7.34 -9.38 6.09
C LEU A 308 -8.23 -10.52 6.57
N SER A 309 -8.81 -10.42 7.77
CA SER A 309 -9.75 -11.43 8.29
C SER A 309 -11.17 -11.29 7.75
N ARG A 310 -11.61 -10.08 7.38
CA ARG A 310 -12.92 -9.85 6.73
C ARG A 310 -13.00 -10.53 5.36
N ILE A 311 -11.90 -10.50 4.62
CA ILE A 311 -11.74 -11.13 3.30
C ILE A 311 -11.86 -12.66 3.38
N LYS A 312 -11.68 -13.26 4.56
CA LYS A 312 -11.80 -14.71 4.76
C LYS A 312 -13.25 -15.19 4.90
N ASN A 313 -14.20 -14.28 5.15
CA ASN A 313 -15.59 -14.61 5.46
C ASN A 313 -16.57 -14.18 4.36
N GLU A 314 -16.06 -13.71 3.22
CA GLU A 314 -16.79 -13.47 1.97
C GLU A 314 -16.37 -14.54 0.95
#